data_AF-A0AAW4JQI4-F1
#
_entry.id   AF-A0AAW4JQI4-F1
#
_cell.length_a   1.000
_cell.length_b   1.000
_cell.length_c   1.000
_cell.angle_alpha   90.00
_cell.angle_beta   90.00
_cell.angle_gamma   90.00
#
_symmetry.space_group_name_H-M   'P 1'
#
loop_
_entity.id
_entity.type
_entity.pdbx_description
1 polymer ?
#
loop_
_entity_poly.entity_id
_entity_poly.type
_entity_poly.pdbx_seq_one_letter_code
_entity_poly.pdbx_strand_id
1 'polypeptide(L)'
;MDDKTILSRISELVDEEHRLRSDAQQHEAGTDDEARERLRALEESLDQCWDLLRRRRAARQAHGDPDAQGERPVPEVERYLQ
;
A
#
# COMPACT_ATOMS: atom_id res chain seq x y z
N MET A 1 -3.09 7.33 11.98
CA MET A 1 -2.52 7.38 10.62
C MET A 1 -3.39 8.30 9.80
N ASP A 2 -2.85 9.27 9.05
CA ASP A 2 -3.64 10.30 8.33
C ASP A 2 -3.67 10.07 6.81
N ASP A 3 -4.57 10.75 6.09
CA ASP A 3 -4.67 10.68 4.62
C ASP A 3 -3.29 10.98 4.01
N LYS A 4 -2.60 11.98 4.57
CA LYS A 4 -1.25 12.36 4.16
C LYS A 4 -0.25 11.22 4.34
N THR A 5 -0.31 10.50 5.46
CA THR A 5 0.57 9.35 5.71
C THR A 5 0.32 8.22 4.72
N ILE A 6 -0.95 7.96 4.36
CA ILE A 6 -1.31 6.96 3.35
C ILE A 6 -0.78 7.38 1.96
N LEU A 7 -0.93 8.66 1.60
CA LEU A 7 -0.42 9.19 0.33
C LEU A 7 1.12 9.15 0.27
N SER A 8 1.82 9.46 1.35
CA SER A 8 3.28 9.32 1.42
C SER A 8 3.71 7.86 1.23
N ARG A 9 3.02 6.91 1.87
CA ARG A 9 3.31 5.49 1.71
C ARG A 9 3.03 4.98 0.29
N ILE A 10 1.96 5.46 -0.35
CA ILE A 10 1.70 5.19 -1.77
C ILE A 10 2.85 5.69 -2.64
N SER A 11 3.35 6.91 -2.39
CA SER A 11 4.48 7.47 -3.15
C SER A 11 5.75 6.62 -2.99
N GLU A 12 6.07 6.20 -1.76
CA GLU A 12 7.22 5.35 -1.48
C GLU A 12 7.13 3.99 -2.20
N LEU A 13 5.95 3.36 -2.17
CA LEU A 13 5.71 2.09 -2.85
C LEU A 13 5.84 2.21 -4.38
N VAL A 14 5.35 3.31 -4.97
CA VAL A 14 5.51 3.58 -6.41
C VAL A 14 6.97 3.85 -6.77
N ASP A 15 7.70 4.61 -5.94
CA ASP A 15 9.13 4.84 -6.16
C ASP A 15 9.94 3.54 -6.08
N GLU A 16 9.55 2.62 -5.19
CA GLU A 16 10.18 1.30 -5.06
C GLU A 16 9.86 0.41 -6.27
N GLU A 17 8.62 0.42 -6.77
CA GLU A 17 8.23 -0.25 -8.01
C GLU A 17 9.07 0.23 -9.22
N HIS A 18 9.22 1.54 -9.37
CA HIS A 18 10.03 2.14 -10.43
C HIS A 18 11.50 1.73 -10.35
N ARG A 19 12.07 1.66 -9.12
CA ARG A 19 13.44 1.18 -8.92
C ARG A 19 13.57 -0.29 -9.27
N LEU A 20 12.67 -1.14 -8.78
CA LEU A 20 12.65 -2.58 -9.10
C LEU A 20 12.56 -2.83 -10.60
N ARG A 21 11.70 -2.10 -11.30
CA ARG A 21 11.55 -2.20 -12.75
C ARG A 21 12.80 -1.72 -13.50
N SER A 22 13.45 -0.66 -13.03
CA SER A 22 14.68 -0.14 -13.62
C SER A 22 15.85 -1.11 -13.41
N ASP A 23 15.98 -1.69 -12.22
CA ASP A 23 17.03 -2.67 -11.90
C ASP A 23 16.84 -3.96 -12.70
N ALA A 24 15.60 -4.46 -12.80
CA ALA A 24 15.24 -5.62 -13.63
C ALA A 24 15.49 -5.38 -15.13
N GLN A 25 15.41 -4.15 -15.61
CA GLN A 25 15.73 -3.82 -17.01
C GLN A 25 17.25 -3.69 -17.24
N GLN A 26 18.02 -3.32 -16.22
CA GLN A 26 19.47 -3.14 -16.31
C GLN A 26 20.24 -4.44 -16.09
N HIS A 27 19.79 -5.27 -15.17
CA HIS A 27 20.27 -6.62 -15.01
C HIS A 27 19.46 -7.52 -15.94
N GLU A 28 20.06 -7.92 -17.07
CA GLU A 28 19.62 -9.02 -17.96
C GLU A 28 19.58 -10.39 -17.23
N ALA A 29 19.33 -10.38 -15.92
CA ALA A 29 19.27 -11.52 -15.02
C ALA A 29 17.87 -12.13 -15.15
N GLY A 30 17.76 -13.08 -16.09
CA GLY A 30 16.58 -13.88 -16.39
C GLY A 30 16.07 -14.75 -15.24
N THR A 31 15.56 -14.13 -14.19
CA THR A 31 14.78 -14.76 -13.10
C THR A 31 13.71 -13.77 -12.62
N ASP A 32 12.79 -13.47 -13.53
CA ASP A 32 11.69 -12.51 -13.38
C ASP A 32 10.67 -12.89 -12.29
N ASP A 33 10.67 -14.12 -11.77
CA ASP A 33 9.63 -14.57 -10.83
C ASP A 33 9.72 -13.87 -9.47
N GLU A 34 10.91 -13.67 -8.91
CA GLU A 34 11.08 -12.97 -7.63
C GLU A 34 10.82 -11.46 -7.76
N ALA A 35 11.26 -10.86 -8.87
CA ALA A 35 10.96 -9.46 -9.18
C ALA A 35 9.46 -9.24 -9.41
N ARG A 36 8.79 -10.16 -10.11
CA ARG A 36 7.33 -10.17 -10.29
C ARG A 36 6.58 -10.37 -8.98
N GLU A 37 7.05 -11.24 -8.10
CA GLU A 37 6.43 -11.46 -6.80
C GLU A 37 6.54 -10.21 -5.92
N ARG A 38 7.70 -9.53 -5.92
CA ARG A 38 7.88 -8.22 -5.27
C ARG A 38 6.96 -7.14 -5.86
N LEU A 39 6.88 -7.05 -7.19
CA LEU A 39 5.97 -6.13 -7.88
C LEU A 39 4.52 -6.38 -7.49
N ARG A 40 4.10 -7.65 -7.44
CA ARG A 40 2.76 -8.04 -7.03
C ARG A 40 2.48 -7.67 -5.57
N ALA A 41 3.44 -7.87 -4.67
CA ALA A 41 3.31 -7.46 -3.27
C ALA A 41 3.22 -5.93 -3.11
N LEU A 42 3.94 -5.17 -3.94
CA LEU A 42 3.83 -3.70 -4.01
C LEU A 42 2.45 -3.27 -4.49
N GLU A 43 1.93 -3.89 -5.56
CA GLU A 43 0.58 -3.63 -6.07
C GLU A 43 -0.50 -3.94 -5.02
N GLU A 44 -0.41 -5.08 -4.32
CA GLU A 44 -1.34 -5.44 -3.24
C GLU A 44 -1.29 -4.43 -2.08
N SER A 45 -0.09 -3.93 -1.74
CA SER A 45 0.09 -2.89 -0.72
C SER A 45 -0.50 -1.54 -1.15
N LEU A 46 -0.37 -1.19 -2.43
CA LEU A 46 -0.96 0.01 -3.02
C LEU A 46 -2.49 -0.07 -3.02
N ASP A 47 -3.05 -1.20 -3.43
CA ASP A 47 -4.49 -1.44 -3.41
C ASP A 47 -5.03 -1.32 -1.98
N GLN A 48 -4.36 -1.90 -0.99
CA GLN A 48 -4.73 -1.75 0.42
C GLN A 48 -4.71 -0.28 0.87
N CYS A 49 -3.69 0.49 0.49
CA CYS A 49 -3.60 1.91 0.80
C CYS A 49 -4.75 2.71 0.16
N TRP A 50 -5.08 2.43 -1.10
CA TRP A 50 -6.20 3.04 -1.81
C TRP A 50 -7.54 2.68 -1.17
N ASP A 51 -7.71 1.44 -0.74
CA ASP A 51 -8.91 0.95 -0.05
C ASP A 51 -9.12 1.65 1.29
N LEU A 52 -8.06 1.82 2.07
CA LEU A 52 -8.09 2.57 3.33
C LEU A 52 -8.46 4.03 3.11
N LEU A 53 -7.88 4.68 2.08
CA LEU A 53 -8.21 6.06 1.72
C LEU A 53 -9.68 6.19 1.30
N ARG A 54 -10.17 5.25 0.48
CA ARG A 54 -11.55 5.22 0.02
C ARG A 54 -12.52 5.02 1.18
N ARG A 55 -12.24 4.08 2.10
CA ARG A 55 -13.05 3.86 3.32
C ARG A 55 -13.12 5.11 4.18
N ARG A 56 -11.99 5.81 4.40
CA ARG A 56 -11.97 7.09 5.13
C ARG A 56 -12.75 8.19 4.44
N ARG A 57 -12.68 8.25 3.11
CA ARG A 57 -13.43 9.26 2.33
C ARG A 57 -14.93 8.96 2.34
N ALA A 58 -15.32 7.68 2.29
CA ALA A 58 -16.69 7.24 2.47
C ALA A 58 -17.19 7.53 3.90
N ALA A 59 -16.40 7.23 4.93
CA ALA A 59 -16.73 7.53 6.33
C ALA A 59 -16.92 9.04 6.58
N ARG A 60 -16.08 9.89 5.98
CA ARG A 60 -16.26 11.36 6.02
C ARG A 60 -17.52 11.81 5.29
N GLN A 61 -17.82 11.26 4.12
CA GLN A 61 -19.02 11.63 3.36
C GLN A 61 -20.31 11.10 3.99
N ALA A 62 -20.25 10.00 4.74
CA ALA A 62 -21.40 9.36 5.39
C ALA A 62 -21.82 10.04 6.71
N HIS A 63 -21.07 11.03 7.22
CA HIS A 63 -21.39 11.90 8.36
C HIS A 63 -22.43 11.37 9.37
N GLY A 64 -21.94 10.62 10.35
CA GLY A 64 -22.62 10.36 11.62
C GLY A 64 -21.56 9.96 12.64
N ASP A 65 -20.98 10.96 13.31
CA ASP A 65 -19.91 10.86 14.31
C ASP A 65 -18.53 10.35 13.84
N PRO A 66 -17.50 11.22 13.81
CA PRO A 66 -16.11 10.81 13.58
C PRO A 66 -15.49 10.04 14.76
N ASP A 67 -16.15 10.01 15.92
CA ASP A 67 -15.73 9.33 17.16
C ASP A 67 -16.51 8.03 17.45
N ALA A 68 -17.66 7.80 16.78
CA ALA A 68 -18.51 6.62 17.04
C ALA A 68 -18.03 5.34 16.31
N GLN A 69 -17.17 5.48 15.31
CA GLN A 69 -16.47 4.34 14.72
C GLN A 69 -15.12 4.21 15.43
N GLY A 70 -15.20 3.94 16.73
CA GLY A 70 -14.04 3.66 17.57
C GLY A 70 -13.09 2.74 16.84
N GLU A 71 -11.80 3.05 16.95
CA GLU A 71 -10.65 2.27 16.53
C GLU A 71 -11.00 0.78 16.50
N ARG A 72 -11.50 0.28 15.37
CA ARG A 72 -11.53 -1.15 15.16
C ARG A 72 -10.05 -1.49 15.02
N PRO A 73 -9.48 -2.28 15.95
CA PRO A 73 -8.09 -2.65 15.85
C PRO A 73 -7.92 -3.25 14.47
N VAL A 74 -7.03 -2.63 13.69
CA VAL A 74 -6.58 -3.21 12.42
C VAL A 74 -6.18 -4.63 12.79
N PRO A 75 -6.71 -5.69 12.14
CA PRO A 75 -6.10 -6.99 12.30
C PRO A 75 -4.67 -6.79 11.85
N GLU A 76 -3.79 -6.81 12.84
CA GLU A 76 -2.36 -6.97 12.77
C GLU A 76 -2.01 -7.79 11.53
N VAL A 77 -1.79 -7.09 10.41
CA VAL A 77 -0.98 -7.63 9.31
C VAL A 77 0.47 -7.31 9.69
N GLU A 78 0.84 -7.66 10.93
CA GLU A 78 2.20 -8.11 11.21
C GLU A 78 2.34 -9.46 10.52
N ARG A 79 2.71 -9.40 9.25
CA ARG A 79 3.55 -10.38 8.58
C ARG A 79 3.57 -9.95 7.13
N TYR A 80 4.55 -9.14 6.78
CA TYR A 80 5.37 -9.39 5.58
C TYR A 80 6.61 -8.50 5.56
N LEU A 81 7.25 -8.35 6.73
CA LEU A 81 8.64 -7.90 6.85
C LEU A 81 9.34 -8.79 7.88
N GLN A 82 9.47 -10.08 7.57
CA GLN A 82 10.54 -10.93 8.09
C GLN A 82 10.84 -12.07 7.13
#